data_AF-A0ABD0QFL0-F1
#
_entry.id   AF-A0ABD0QFL0-F1
#
_cell.length_a   1.000
_cell.length_b   1.000
_cell.length_c   1.000
_cell.angle_alpha   90.00
_cell.angle_beta   90.00
_cell.angle_gamma   90.00
#
_symmetry.space_group_name_H-M   'P 1'
#
loop_
_entity.id
_entity.type
_entity.pdbx_description
1 polymer ?
#
loop_
_entity_poly.entity_id
_entity_poly.type
_entity_poly.pdbx_seq_one_letter_code
_entity_poly.pdbx_strand_id
1 'polypeptide(L)'
;MFSALVGDKPEFVRLLLENGVCVRKFLEHEDTLCELYAHLPACFFLRKLAKRIQGGKIRRGQEPPPESKKISLSHVADEVRHLLGSFTQSLYVPSRYKMTKDDVRLAA
;
A
#
# COMPACT_ATOMS: atom_id res chain seq x y z
N MET A 1 -4.90 1.34 16.88
CA MET A 1 -4.30 0.24 16.06
C MET A 1 -3.30 0.80 15.06
N PHE A 2 -3.73 1.61 14.09
CA PHE A 2 -2.86 2.18 13.04
C PHE A 2 -1.56 2.81 13.58
N SER A 3 -1.65 3.77 14.52
CA SER A 3 -0.45 4.44 15.08
C SER A 3 0.50 3.50 15.82
N ALA A 4 -0.02 2.40 16.37
CA ALA A 4 0.81 1.39 17.03
C ALA A 4 1.56 0.53 15.99
N LEU A 5 0.95 0.24 14.84
CA LEU A 5 1.59 -0.44 13.72
C LEU A 5 2.66 0.44 13.06
N VAL A 6 2.32 1.69 12.74
CA VAL A 6 3.26 2.66 12.13
C VAL A 6 4.42 2.97 13.07
N GLY A 7 4.15 3.09 14.37
CA GLY A 7 5.16 3.39 15.37
C GLY A 7 5.99 2.19 15.82
N ASP A 8 5.82 1.00 15.22
CA ASP A 8 6.49 -0.25 15.59
C ASP A 8 6.40 -0.54 17.10
N LYS A 9 5.18 -0.52 17.65
CA LYS A 9 4.89 -0.74 19.08
C LYS A 9 4.18 -2.07 19.31
N PRO A 10 4.90 -3.20 19.32
CA PRO A 10 4.29 -4.53 19.35
C PRO A 10 3.45 -4.79 20.61
N GLU A 11 3.83 -4.27 21.77
CA GLU A 11 3.08 -4.42 23.02
C GLU A 11 1.72 -3.73 22.94
N PHE A 12 1.66 -2.54 22.34
CA PHE A 12 0.39 -1.83 22.11
C PHE A 12 -0.48 -2.56 21.08
N VAL A 13 0.12 -3.08 20.01
CA VAL A 13 -0.61 -3.88 19.02
C VAL A 13 -1.23 -5.11 19.68
N ARG A 14 -0.45 -5.83 20.48
CA ARG A 14 -0.91 -7.00 21.24
C ARG A 14 -2.06 -6.64 22.18
N LEU A 15 -1.88 -5.60 22.99
CA LEU A 15 -2.91 -5.12 23.92
C LEU A 15 -4.21 -4.78 23.17
N LEU A 16 -4.13 -4.08 22.04
CA LEU A 16 -5.30 -3.72 21.24
C LEU A 16 -6.02 -4.93 20.66
N LEU A 17 -5.27 -5.94 20.20
CA LEU A 17 -5.85 -7.20 19.69
C LEU A 17 -6.53 -8.00 20.81
N GLU A 18 -5.91 -8.10 21.99
CA GLU A 18 -6.48 -8.74 23.18
C GLU A 18 -7.75 -8.03 23.67
N ASN A 19 -7.86 -6.71 23.44
CA ASN A 19 -9.04 -5.90 23.79
C ASN A 19 -10.09 -5.79 22.67
N GLY A 20 -10.07 -6.70 21.69
CA GLY A 20 -11.18 -6.87 20.75
C GLY A 20 -11.10 -6.05 19.46
N VAL A 21 -9.94 -5.47 19.13
CA VAL A 21 -9.72 -4.94 17.77
C VAL A 21 -9.78 -6.09 16.76
N CYS A 22 -10.76 -6.05 15.88
CA CYS A 22 -10.89 -7.03 14.80
C CYS A 22 -10.06 -6.61 13.57
N VAL A 23 -9.04 -7.39 13.22
CA VAL A 23 -8.17 -7.11 12.06
C VAL A 23 -8.95 -7.04 10.75
N ARG A 24 -9.98 -7.88 10.58
CA ARG A 24 -10.84 -7.86 9.37
C ARG A 24 -11.60 -6.54 9.22
N LYS A 25 -12.14 -6.00 10.31
CA LYS A 25 -12.82 -4.69 10.31
C LYS A 25 -11.81 -3.54 10.14
N PHE A 26 -10.64 -3.65 10.75
CA PHE A 26 -9.59 -2.64 10.63
C PHE A 26 -9.06 -2.51 9.19
N LEU A 27 -8.93 -3.62 8.47
CA LEU A 27 -8.46 -3.67 7.07
C LEU A 27 -9.60 -3.78 6.05
N GLU A 28 -10.82 -3.37 6.42
CA GLU A 28 -12.00 -3.46 5.54
C GLU A 28 -11.87 -2.55 4.31
N HIS A 29 -11.24 -1.38 4.48
CA HIS A 29 -10.99 -0.43 3.41
C HIS A 29 -9.56 -0.53 2.88
N GLU A 30 -9.40 -0.57 1.55
CA GLU A 30 -8.09 -0.60 0.88
C GLU A 30 -7.23 0.63 1.23
N ASP A 31 -7.86 1.77 1.52
CA ASP A 31 -7.19 3.02 1.86
C ASP A 31 -6.33 2.88 3.13
N THR A 32 -6.83 2.18 4.17
CA THR A 32 -6.08 1.91 5.39
C THR A 32 -4.79 1.14 5.09
N LEU A 33 -4.86 0.17 4.17
CA LEU A 33 -3.69 -0.62 3.77
C LEU A 33 -2.72 0.21 2.93
N CYS A 34 -3.22 1.05 2.02
CA CYS A 34 -2.40 1.98 1.26
C CYS A 34 -1.65 2.97 2.17
N GLU A 35 -2.34 3.50 3.19
CA GLU A 35 -1.73 4.37 4.20
C GLU A 35 -0.67 3.66 5.03
N LEU A 36 -0.87 2.39 5.40
CA LEU A 36 0.16 1.59 6.07
C LEU A 36 1.41 1.43 5.18
N TYR A 37 1.25 1.15 3.88
CA TYR A 37 2.37 1.09 2.95
C TYR A 37 3.08 2.43 2.78
N ALA A 38 2.35 3.55 2.86
CA ALA A 38 2.93 4.89 2.79
C ALA A 38 3.82 5.23 4.00
N HIS A 39 3.58 4.58 5.14
CA HIS A 39 4.35 4.75 6.37
C HIS A 39 5.44 3.70 6.57
N LEU A 40 5.81 2.95 5.52
CA LEU A 40 6.91 1.99 5.62
C LEU A 40 8.22 2.69 6.02
N PRO A 41 9.00 2.11 6.95
CA PRO A 41 10.33 2.61 7.25
C PRO A 41 11.24 2.50 6.04
N ALA A 42 12.33 3.27 6.05
CA ALA A 42 13.33 3.26 4.98
C ALA A 42 13.93 1.85 4.81
N CYS A 43 13.48 1.12 3.79
CA CYS A 43 13.89 -0.25 3.51
C CYS A 43 14.14 -0.47 2.00
N PHE A 44 14.78 -1.59 1.67
CA PHE A 44 15.07 -1.93 0.27
C PHE A 44 13.80 -2.05 -0.58
N PHE A 45 12.73 -2.60 -0.01
CA PHE A 45 11.44 -2.72 -0.67
C PHE A 45 10.89 -1.34 -1.05
N LEU A 46 10.89 -0.37 -0.11
CA LEU A 46 10.43 0.98 -0.36
C LEU A 46 11.24 1.66 -1.48
N ARG A 47 12.56 1.48 -1.51
CA ARG A 47 13.42 2.02 -2.58
C ARG A 47 13.07 1.45 -3.96
N LYS A 48 12.79 0.15 -4.04
CA LYS A 48 12.38 -0.52 -5.29
C LYS A 48 11.00 -0.06 -5.74
N LEU A 49 10.05 -0.01 -4.81
CA LEU A 49 8.70 0.48 -5.04
C LEU A 49 8.71 1.93 -5.56
N ALA A 50 9.48 2.82 -4.93
CA ALA A 50 9.65 4.19 -5.36
C ALA A 50 10.26 4.28 -6.78
N LYS A 51 11.25 3.45 -7.10
CA LYS A 51 11.85 3.38 -8.45
C LYS A 51 10.81 2.97 -9.50
N ARG A 52 9.93 2.03 -9.15
CA ARG A 52 8.85 1.55 -10.03
C ARG A 52 7.81 2.62 -10.29
N ILE A 53 7.33 3.28 -9.24
CA ILE A 53 6.37 4.40 -9.33
C ILE A 53 6.93 5.55 -10.18
N GLN A 54 8.25 5.74 -10.19
CA GLN A 54 8.92 6.79 -10.97
C GLN A 54 9.32 6.37 -12.39
N GLY A 55 8.90 5.18 -12.86
CA GLY A 55 9.22 4.69 -14.20
C GLY A 55 10.72 4.47 -14.42
N GLY A 56 11.46 4.10 -13.36
CA GLY A 56 12.88 3.78 -13.45
C GLY A 56 13.85 4.97 -13.43
N LYS A 57 13.36 6.21 -13.28
CA LYS A 57 14.17 7.44 -13.37
C LYS A 57 14.97 7.82 -12.12
N ILE A 58 14.90 7.07 -11.01
CA ILE A 58 15.71 7.37 -9.81
C ILE A 58 17.19 7.16 -10.14
N ARG A 59 17.96 8.25 -10.17
CA ARG A 59 19.42 8.24 -10.26
C ARG A 59 20.01 7.82 -8.91
N ARG A 60 21.13 7.09 -8.90
CA ARG A 60 21.86 6.73 -7.66
C ARG A 60 22.20 8.02 -6.90
N GLY A 61 21.75 8.14 -5.64
CA GLY A 61 22.01 9.31 -4.78
C GLY A 61 20.84 10.29 -4.61
N GLN A 62 19.68 10.03 -5.22
CA GLN A 62 18.48 10.86 -5.02
C GLN A 62 17.66 10.35 -3.84
N GLU A 63 17.38 11.22 -2.86
CA GLU A 63 16.47 10.91 -1.75
C GLU A 63 15.09 10.48 -2.27
N PRO A 64 14.41 9.55 -1.58
CA PRO A 64 13.04 9.17 -1.95
C PRO A 64 12.18 10.45 -2.01
N PRO A 65 11.38 10.63 -3.07
CA PRO A 65 10.61 11.86 -3.23
C PRO A 65 9.66 12.07 -2.05
N PRO A 66 9.39 13.35 -1.71
CA PRO A 66 8.58 13.72 -0.57
C PRO A 66 7.16 13.19 -0.76
N GLU A 67 6.68 12.39 0.21
CA GLU A 67 5.30 12.20 0.74
C GLU A 67 4.05 12.29 -0.17
N SER A 68 4.17 12.41 -1.49
CA SER A 68 3.10 12.95 -2.35
C SER A 68 2.80 12.13 -3.61
N LYS A 69 3.48 10.99 -3.81
CA LYS A 69 3.02 9.98 -4.77
C LYS A 69 2.28 8.88 -4.02
N LYS A 70 0.95 8.93 -4.10
CA LYS A 70 0.06 7.92 -3.51
C LYS A 70 0.52 6.52 -3.94
N ILE A 71 0.97 5.73 -2.97
CA ILE A 71 1.26 4.31 -3.18
C ILE A 71 -0.09 3.64 -3.43
N SER A 72 -0.23 2.98 -4.59
CA SER A 72 -1.39 2.15 -4.89
C SER A 72 -1.05 0.67 -4.74
N LEU A 73 -2.04 -0.15 -4.40
CA LEU A 73 -1.86 -1.59 -4.24
C LEU A 73 -1.40 -2.29 -5.53
N SER A 74 -1.69 -1.73 -6.72
CA SER A 74 -1.17 -2.24 -7.98
C SER A 74 0.35 -2.18 -8.07
N HIS A 75 0.96 -1.05 -7.66
CA HIS A 75 2.43 -0.91 -7.64
C HIS A 75 3.07 -1.88 -6.64
N VAL A 76 2.43 -2.07 -5.48
CA VAL A 76 2.87 -3.03 -4.46
C VAL A 76 2.78 -4.45 -5.01
N ALA A 77 1.67 -4.82 -5.66
CA ALA A 77 1.48 -6.16 -6.20
C ALA A 77 2.51 -6.50 -7.27
N ASP A 78 2.85 -5.55 -8.13
CA ASP A 78 3.88 -5.72 -9.15
C ASP A 78 5.28 -5.92 -8.56
N GLU A 79 5.61 -5.21 -7.48
CA GLU A 79 6.89 -5.37 -6.77
C GLU A 79 6.94 -6.70 -6.03
N VAL A 80 5.87 -7.08 -5.33
CA VAL A 80 5.80 -8.37 -4.64
C VAL A 80 5.87 -9.52 -5.65
N ARG A 81 5.17 -9.45 -6.78
CA ARG A 81 5.25 -10.45 -7.84
C ARG A 81 6.66 -10.54 -8.44
N HIS A 82 7.37 -9.41 -8.57
CA HIS A 82 8.76 -9.43 -9.03
C HIS A 82 9.68 -10.17 -8.05
N LEU A 83 9.46 -10.03 -6.75
CA LEU A 83 10.22 -10.74 -5.71
C LEU A 83 9.84 -12.21 -5.59
N LEU A 84 8.56 -12.55 -5.70
CA LEU A 84 8.06 -13.92 -5.62
C LEU A 84 8.30 -14.74 -6.89
N GLY A 85 8.45 -14.06 -8.03
CA GLY A 85 8.69 -14.67 -9.34
C GLY A 85 7.51 -14.53 -10.30
N SER A 86 7.81 -14.45 -11.59
CA SER A 86 6.84 -14.17 -12.67
C SER A 86 5.76 -15.25 -12.84
N PHE A 87 6.02 -16.47 -12.35
CA PHE A 87 5.07 -17.58 -12.33
C PHE A 87 3.90 -17.36 -11.36
N THR A 88 4.03 -16.43 -10.41
CA THR A 88 2.96 -16.10 -9.46
C THR A 88 1.94 -15.13 -10.05
N GLN A 89 0.71 -15.19 -9.54
CA GLN A 89 -0.34 -14.21 -9.84
C GLN A 89 -0.17 -12.94 -9.00
N SER A 90 -0.77 -11.84 -9.44
CA SER A 90 -0.79 -10.58 -8.68
C SER A 90 -1.58 -10.74 -7.39
N LEU A 91 -0.99 -10.40 -6.23
CA LEU A 91 -1.66 -10.53 -4.93
C LEU A 91 -2.82 -9.54 -4.76
N TYR A 92 -2.64 -8.32 -5.24
CA TYR A 92 -3.72 -7.32 -5.29
C TYR A 92 -4.19 -7.20 -6.73
N VAL A 93 -5.49 -7.34 -6.93
CA VAL A 93 -6.12 -7.12 -8.23
C VAL A 93 -6.47 -5.64 -8.31
N PRO A 94 -5.98 -4.88 -9.29
CA PRO A 94 -6.42 -3.51 -9.48
C PRO A 94 -7.94 -3.51 -9.62
N SER A 95 -8.64 -2.71 -8.82
CA SER A 95 -10.08 -2.50 -8.95
C SER A 95 -10.41 -2.29 -10.42
N ARG A 96 -11.15 -3.22 -11.02
CA ARG A 96 -11.62 -3.11 -12.41
C ARG A 96 -12.83 -2.19 -12.51
N TYR A 97 -12.97 -1.21 -11.62
CA TYR A 97 -14.04 -0.23 -11.74
C TYR A 97 -13.67 0.78 -12.84
N LYS A 98 -13.95 0.42 -14.09
CA LYS A 98 -14.11 1.40 -15.14
C LYS A 98 -15.41 2.12 -14.82
N MET A 99 -15.33 3.30 -14.23
CA MET A 99 -16.46 4.23 -14.19
C MET A 99 -16.86 4.48 -15.65
N THR A 100 -17.89 3.79 -16.11
CA THR A 100 -18.47 4.05 -17.43
C THR A 100 -19.22 5.37 -17.33
N LYS A 101 -19.28 6.12 -18.44
CA LYS A 101 -19.94 7.44 -18.50
C LYS A 101 -21.41 7.40 -18.02
N ASP A 102 -21.99 6.22 -17.86
CA ASP A 102 -23.35 6.00 -17.42
C ASP A 102 -23.54 6.24 -15.90
N ASP A 103 -22.50 6.05 -15.08
CA ASP A 103 -22.58 6.30 -13.62
C ASP A 103 -22.62 7.80 -13.27
N VAL A 104 -22.21 8.68 -14.21
CA VAL A 104 -22.25 10.14 -14.03
C VAL A 104 -23.69 10.68 -14.12
N ARG A 105 -24.61 9.95 -14.75
CA ARG A 105 -25.99 10.40 -14.99
C ARG A 105 -26.95 10.10 -13.85
N LEU A 106 -26.57 9.28 -12.87
CA LEU A 106 -27.40 8.99 -11.69
C LEU A 106 -27.14 9.92 -10.50
N ALA A 107 -26.19 10.85 -10.61
CA ALA A 107 -25.83 11.79 -9.56
C ALA A 107 -26.22 13.25 -9.86
N ALA A 108 -27.09 13.49 -10.85
CA ALA A 108 -27.58 14.81 -11.25
C ALA A 108 -29.11 14.93 -11.06
#